data_AF-A0A3N5QPP8-F1
#
_entry.id   AF-A0A3N5QPP8-F1
#
_cell.length_a   1.000
_cell.length_b   1.000
_cell.length_c   1.000
_cell.angle_alpha   90.00
_cell.angle_beta   90.00
_cell.angle_gamma   90.00
#
_symmetry.space_group_name_H-M   'P 1'
#
loop_
_entity.id
_entity.type
_entity.pdbx_description
1 polymer ?
#
loop_
_entity_poly.entity_id
_entity_poly.type
_entity_poly.pdbx_seq_one_letter_code
_entity_poly.pdbx_strand_id
1 'polypeptide(L)'
;NWFVKSGAHIDLPVLKMFYDLLLTVLLPTVLGQVARPFVKNKLLPYKKHFSIVQQCVVLLIIFNAVASSTDRILQAGSAVILVIVFMVLLHSLILAINYGLSKGMRLDRASTVAFTIHVSQKTLTVSYLVWAGYFAVAYPLALIPAIAYHLTQMIMDTVVAEKFRIAAERAEKTA
;
A
#
# COMPACT_ATOMS: atom_id res chain seq x y z
N ASN A 1 -28.59 -1.99 -11.22
CA ASN A 1 -28.11 -3.39 -11.30
C ASN A 1 -26.78 -3.57 -12.04
N TRP A 2 -25.82 -2.64 -11.95
CA TRP A 2 -24.57 -2.73 -12.73
C TRP A 2 -23.34 -3.20 -11.90
N PHE A 3 -23.38 -3.10 -10.56
CA PHE A 3 -22.22 -3.40 -9.71
C PHE A 3 -22.13 -4.85 -9.18
N VAL A 4 -23.16 -5.69 -9.32
CA VAL A 4 -23.23 -7.01 -8.65
C VAL A 4 -23.39 -8.19 -9.62
N LYS A 5 -23.50 -7.95 -10.93
CA LYS A 5 -23.77 -9.02 -11.92
C LYS A 5 -22.53 -9.66 -12.57
N SER A 6 -21.35 -9.49 -11.99
CA SER A 6 -20.11 -10.13 -12.47
C SER A 6 -19.70 -11.31 -11.59
N GLY A 7 -20.68 -12.07 -11.08
CA GLY A 7 -20.46 -13.22 -10.22
C GLY A 7 -19.95 -14.42 -11.01
N ALA A 8 -18.70 -14.37 -11.49
CA ALA A 8 -17.92 -15.59 -11.48
C ALA A 8 -17.78 -15.97 -10.00
N HIS A 9 -18.31 -17.13 -9.61
CA HIS A 9 -18.01 -17.69 -8.30
C HIS A 9 -16.51 -17.98 -8.27
N ILE A 10 -15.72 -17.05 -7.73
CA ILE A 10 -14.31 -17.29 -7.44
C ILE A 10 -14.28 -17.96 -6.08
N ASP A 11 -14.15 -19.29 -6.09
CA ASP A 11 -13.93 -20.05 -4.87
C ASP A 11 -12.54 -19.73 -4.33
N LEU A 12 -12.49 -18.81 -3.37
CA LEU A 12 -11.27 -18.40 -2.71
C LEU A 12 -11.08 -19.24 -1.44
N PRO A 13 -9.95 -19.94 -1.29
CA PRO A 13 -9.63 -20.65 -0.06
C PRO A 13 -9.17 -19.66 1.02
N VAL A 14 -10.08 -18.82 1.52
CA VAL A 14 -9.79 -17.68 2.41
C VAL A 14 -8.99 -18.10 3.64
N LEU A 15 -9.33 -19.23 4.27
CA LEU A 15 -8.60 -19.75 5.42
C LEU A 15 -7.14 -20.10 5.07
N LYS A 16 -6.91 -20.68 3.90
CA LYS A 16 -5.56 -20.98 3.41
C LYS A 16 -4.79 -19.69 3.10
N MET A 17 -5.43 -18.72 2.43
CA MET A 17 -4.82 -17.42 2.14
C MET A 17 -4.39 -16.71 3.43
N PHE A 18 -5.26 -16.72 4.44
CA PHE A 18 -4.98 -16.15 5.75
C PHE A 18 -3.80 -16.85 6.42
N TYR A 19 -3.79 -18.18 6.44
CA TYR A 19 -2.69 -18.97 7.00
C TYR A 19 -1.36 -18.70 6.29
N ASP A 20 -1.36 -18.65 4.96
CA ASP A 20 -0.16 -18.34 4.18
C ASP A 20 0.38 -16.93 4.51
N LEU A 21 -0.48 -15.93 4.71
CA LEU A 21 -0.08 -14.59 5.13
C LEU A 21 0.47 -14.56 6.56
N LEU A 22 -0.08 -15.37 7.47
CA LEU A 22 0.49 -15.50 8.82
C LEU A 22 1.94 -16.00 8.75
N LEU A 23 2.21 -17.02 7.92
CA LEU A 23 3.54 -17.58 7.80
C LEU A 23 4.50 -16.69 7.00
N THR A 24 4.04 -16.07 5.92
CA THR A 24 4.90 -15.34 4.98
C THR A 24 5.13 -13.89 5.38
N VAL A 25 4.23 -13.28 6.15
CA VAL A 25 4.29 -11.87 6.55
C VAL A 25 4.40 -11.72 8.06
N LEU A 26 3.46 -12.30 8.82
CA LEU A 26 3.39 -12.03 10.26
C LEU A 26 4.55 -12.68 11.01
N LEU A 27 4.81 -13.97 10.77
CA LEU A 27 5.88 -14.72 11.43
C LEU A 27 7.26 -14.06 11.26
N PRO A 28 7.76 -13.76 10.03
CA PRO A 28 9.05 -13.09 9.88
C PRO A 28 9.07 -11.69 10.48
N THR A 29 7.94 -10.97 10.47
CA THR A 29 7.83 -9.66 11.13
C THR A 29 8.01 -9.78 12.64
N VAL A 30 7.32 -10.73 13.27
CA VAL A 30 7.41 -10.97 14.72
C VAL A 30 8.83 -11.41 15.09
N LEU A 31 9.41 -12.36 14.36
CA LEU A 31 10.80 -12.80 14.59
C LEU A 31 11.79 -11.64 14.45
N GLY A 32 11.61 -10.80 13.42
CA GLY A 32 12.41 -9.60 13.24
C GLY A 32 12.29 -8.60 14.39
N GLN A 33 11.09 -8.37 14.92
CA GLN A 33 10.89 -7.49 16.08
C GLN A 33 11.49 -8.07 17.36
N VAL A 34 11.37 -9.39 17.60
CA VAL A 34 11.98 -10.06 18.76
C VAL A 34 13.52 -10.00 18.68
N ALA A 35 14.09 -10.17 17.49
CA ALA A 35 15.54 -10.08 17.28
C ALA A 35 16.07 -8.63 17.36
N ARG A 36 15.22 -7.62 17.09
CA ARG A 36 15.62 -6.21 16.92
C ARG A 36 16.49 -5.66 18.06
N PRO A 37 16.20 -5.84 19.36
CA PRO A 37 17.03 -5.29 20.44
C PRO A 37 18.48 -5.79 20.40
N PHE A 38 18.70 -7.03 19.94
CA PHE A 38 20.01 -7.67 19.89
C PHE A 38 20.85 -7.23 18.68
N VAL A 39 20.20 -6.88 17.56
CA VAL A 39 20.89 -6.60 16.29
C VAL A 39 20.82 -5.14 15.84
N LYS A 40 19.93 -4.31 16.41
CA LYS A 40 19.65 -2.93 15.95
C LYS A 40 20.94 -2.11 15.76
N ASN A 41 21.83 -2.10 16.75
CA ASN A 41 23.03 -1.25 16.69
C ASN A 41 24.02 -1.71 15.61
N LYS A 42 24.10 -3.03 15.36
CA LYS A 42 24.93 -3.60 14.29
C LYS A 42 24.35 -3.32 12.90
N LEU A 43 23.02 -3.21 12.79
CA LEU A 43 22.32 -3.00 11.52
C LEU A 43 22.10 -1.52 11.15
N LEU A 44 22.22 -0.60 12.11
CA LEU A 44 22.08 0.85 11.86
C LEU A 44 22.91 1.37 10.68
N PRO A 45 24.20 0.99 10.51
CA PRO A 45 24.99 1.43 9.36
C PRO A 45 24.44 0.96 8.01
N TYR A 46 23.74 -0.18 7.99
CA TYR A 46 23.22 -0.80 6.77
C TYR A 46 21.81 -0.34 6.39
N LYS A 47 21.21 0.61 7.14
CA LYS A 47 19.84 1.09 6.89
C LYS A 47 19.59 1.49 5.43
N LYS A 48 20.57 2.14 4.79
CA LYS A 48 20.49 2.52 3.36
C LYS A 48 20.42 1.30 2.45
N HIS A 49 21.24 0.28 2.69
CA HIS A 49 21.23 -0.96 1.91
C HIS A 49 19.89 -1.69 2.02
N PHE A 50 19.31 -1.79 3.22
CA PHE A 50 17.97 -2.35 3.40
C PHE A 50 16.90 -1.56 2.61
N SER A 51 16.98 -0.22 2.62
CA SER A 51 16.07 0.61 1.84
C SER A 51 16.19 0.38 0.33
N ILE A 52 17.41 0.21 -0.19
CA ILE A 52 17.64 -0.08 -1.61
C ILE A 52 17.09 -1.45 -1.97
N VAL A 53 17.38 -2.48 -1.17
CA VAL A 53 16.87 -3.84 -1.39
C VAL A 53 15.33 -3.83 -1.40
N GLN A 54 14.70 -3.13 -0.46
CA GLN A 54 13.25 -2.98 -0.43
C GLN A 54 12.70 -2.33 -1.71
N GLN A 55 13.34 -1.27 -2.20
CA GLN A 55 12.96 -0.63 -3.46
C GLN A 55 13.13 -1.56 -4.66
N CYS A 56 14.23 -2.31 -4.73
CA CYS A 56 14.44 -3.32 -5.76
C CYS A 56 13.35 -4.39 -5.74
N VAL A 57 12.95 -4.89 -4.57
CA VAL A 57 11.84 -5.86 -4.45
C VAL A 57 10.53 -5.28 -4.98
N VAL A 58 10.21 -4.03 -4.64
CA VAL A 58 9.00 -3.36 -5.16
C VAL A 58 9.06 -3.21 -6.68
N LEU A 59 10.22 -2.83 -7.24
CA LEU A 59 10.40 -2.73 -8.69
C LEU A 59 10.24 -4.10 -9.39
N LEU A 60 10.77 -5.17 -8.79
CA LEU A 60 10.61 -6.53 -9.31
C LEU A 60 9.15 -6.99 -9.28
N ILE A 61 8.39 -6.64 -8.24
CA ILE A 61 6.95 -6.90 -8.16
C ILE A 61 6.21 -6.23 -9.32
N ILE A 62 6.48 -4.93 -9.54
CA ILE A 62 5.85 -4.17 -10.62
C ILE A 62 6.23 -4.75 -11.98
N PHE A 63 7.53 -5.05 -12.17
CA PHE A 63 8.03 -5.66 -13.40
C PHE A 63 7.34 -7.00 -13.68
N ASN A 64 7.28 -7.90 -12.70
CA ASN A 64 6.66 -9.21 -12.86
C ASN A 64 5.18 -9.09 -13.27
N ALA A 65 4.42 -8.25 -12.57
CA ALA A 65 2.99 -8.05 -12.81
C ALA A 65 2.69 -7.43 -14.19
N VAL A 66 3.49 -6.46 -14.61
CA VAL A 66 3.35 -5.81 -15.92
C VAL A 66 3.76 -6.79 -17.02
N ALA A 67 4.91 -7.46 -16.87
CA ALA A 67 5.40 -8.42 -17.86
C ALA A 67 4.43 -9.60 -18.07
N SER A 68 3.81 -10.10 -17.00
CA SER A 68 2.81 -11.19 -17.09
C SER A 68 1.48 -10.74 -17.72
N SER A 69 1.28 -9.44 -17.90
CA SER A 69 -0.02 -8.87 -18.29
C SER A 69 0.07 -7.93 -19.50
N THR A 70 1.23 -7.82 -20.16
CA THR A 70 1.52 -6.83 -21.20
C THR A 70 0.42 -6.75 -22.27
N ASP A 71 0.11 -7.87 -22.93
CA ASP A 71 -0.88 -7.88 -24.03
C ASP A 71 -2.27 -7.45 -23.54
N ARG A 72 -2.64 -7.83 -22.32
CA ARG A 72 -3.93 -7.50 -21.71
C ARG A 72 -3.99 -6.03 -21.27
N ILE A 73 -2.87 -5.47 -20.80
CA ILE A 73 -2.76 -4.04 -20.48
C ILE A 73 -2.91 -3.22 -21.76
N LEU A 74 -2.25 -3.63 -22.84
CA LEU A 74 -2.35 -2.97 -24.15
C LEU A 74 -3.78 -3.03 -24.70
N GLN A 75 -4.44 -4.18 -24.60
CA GLN A 75 -5.86 -4.32 -24.96
C GLN A 75 -6.79 -3.48 -24.08
N ALA A 76 -6.51 -3.37 -22.78
CA ALA A 76 -7.29 -2.54 -21.87
C ALA A 76 -7.21 -1.04 -22.23
N GLY A 77 -6.11 -0.59 -22.84
CA GLY A 77 -5.97 0.75 -23.39
C GLY A 77 -6.30 1.85 -22.38
N SER A 78 -7.27 2.70 -22.71
CA SER A 78 -7.71 3.81 -21.86
C SER A 78 -8.33 3.39 -20.53
N ALA A 79 -8.78 2.14 -20.38
CA ALA A 79 -9.32 1.64 -19.12
C ALA A 79 -8.26 1.65 -18.00
N VAL A 80 -6.98 1.47 -18.32
CA VAL A 80 -5.88 1.56 -17.34
C VAL A 80 -5.79 2.98 -16.75
N ILE A 81 -5.99 4.00 -17.57
CA ILE A 81 -6.01 5.40 -17.13
C ILE A 81 -7.19 5.62 -16.16
N LEU A 82 -8.36 5.09 -16.48
CA LEU A 82 -9.53 5.17 -15.60
C LEU A 82 -9.27 4.49 -14.25
N VAL A 83 -8.57 3.36 -14.22
CA VAL A 83 -8.16 2.69 -12.97
C VAL A 83 -7.22 3.58 -12.16
N ILE A 84 -6.23 4.21 -12.79
CA ILE A 84 -5.30 5.11 -12.10
C ILE A 84 -6.05 6.31 -11.51
N VAL A 85 -6.91 6.96 -12.29
CA VAL A 85 -7.74 8.09 -11.83
C VAL A 85 -8.62 7.65 -10.66
N PHE A 86 -9.25 6.49 -10.77
CA PHE A 86 -10.06 5.93 -9.68
C PHE A 86 -9.23 5.70 -8.40
N MET A 87 -8.00 5.17 -8.51
CA MET A 87 -7.12 4.98 -7.34
C MET A 87 -6.68 6.29 -6.70
N VAL A 88 -6.42 7.33 -7.50
CA VAL A 88 -6.14 8.70 -7.00
C VAL A 88 -7.32 9.25 -6.22
N LEU A 89 -8.53 9.15 -6.77
CA LEU A 89 -9.75 9.63 -6.12
C LEU A 89 -10.04 8.82 -4.84
N LEU A 90 -9.89 7.50 -4.90
CA LEU A 90 -10.09 6.62 -3.76
C LEU A 90 -9.13 6.95 -2.61
N HIS A 91 -7.84 7.09 -2.90
CA HIS A 91 -6.87 7.43 -1.87
C HIS A 91 -7.10 8.82 -1.28
N SER A 92 -7.42 9.81 -2.13
CA SER A 92 -7.80 11.17 -1.69
C SER A 92 -9.01 11.16 -0.75
N LEU A 93 -10.03 10.38 -1.10
CA LEU A 93 -11.23 10.20 -0.28
C LEU A 93 -10.88 9.57 1.08
N ILE A 94 -10.06 8.52 1.09
CA ILE A 94 -9.64 7.86 2.33
C ILE A 94 -8.84 8.83 3.22
N LEU A 95 -7.92 9.62 2.67
CA LEU A 95 -7.20 10.64 3.42
C LEU A 95 -8.15 11.68 4.04
N ALA A 96 -9.14 12.16 3.28
CA ALA A 96 -10.12 13.12 3.76
C ALA A 96 -10.98 12.53 4.90
N ILE A 97 -11.44 11.29 4.74
CA ILE A 97 -12.20 10.56 5.78
C ILE A 97 -11.33 10.39 7.04
N ASN A 98 -10.09 9.91 6.90
CA ASN A 98 -9.21 9.67 8.04
C ASN A 98 -8.91 10.97 8.81
N TYR A 99 -8.68 12.08 8.09
CA TYR A 99 -8.50 13.39 8.71
C TYR A 99 -9.76 13.88 9.41
N GLY A 100 -10.94 13.72 8.79
CA GLY A 100 -12.22 14.05 9.43
C GLY A 100 -12.45 13.24 10.71
N LEU A 101 -12.18 11.94 10.66
CA LEU A 101 -12.33 11.04 11.80
C LEU A 101 -11.33 11.37 12.91
N SER A 102 -10.07 11.69 12.59
CA SER A 102 -9.08 12.08 13.59
C SER A 102 -9.50 13.35 14.34
N LYS A 103 -10.17 14.30 13.66
CA LYS A 103 -10.76 15.48 14.29
C LYS A 103 -11.97 15.13 15.16
N GLY A 104 -12.85 14.24 14.70
CA GLY A 104 -13.96 13.73 15.50
C GLY A 104 -13.51 13.03 16.79
N MET A 105 -12.41 12.27 16.71
CA MET A 105 -11.77 11.59 17.84
C MET A 105 -10.93 12.53 18.72
N ARG A 106 -10.78 13.81 18.34
CA ARG A 106 -9.96 14.80 19.05
C ARG A 106 -8.51 14.36 19.28
N LEU A 107 -7.92 13.69 18.29
CA LEU A 107 -6.52 13.29 18.35
C LEU A 107 -5.62 14.53 18.44
N ASP A 108 -4.52 14.41 19.19
CA ASP A 108 -3.46 15.42 19.16
C ASP A 108 -2.89 15.56 17.74
N ARG A 109 -2.06 16.58 17.54
CA ARG A 109 -1.52 16.89 16.23
C ARG A 109 -0.70 15.74 15.64
N ALA A 110 0.21 15.15 16.40
CA ALA A 110 1.09 14.10 15.90
C ALA A 110 0.26 12.86 15.55
N SER A 111 -0.69 12.49 16.41
CA SER A 111 -1.62 11.38 16.18
C SER A 111 -2.55 11.64 14.98
N THR A 112 -3.00 12.88 14.76
CA THR A 112 -3.78 13.26 13.57
C THR A 112 -3.00 12.98 12.28
N VAL A 113 -1.74 13.41 12.21
CA VAL A 113 -0.89 13.18 11.02
C VAL A 113 -0.65 11.70 10.80
N ALA A 114 -0.26 10.99 11.87
CA ALA A 114 0.02 9.56 11.82
C ALA A 114 -1.21 8.77 11.38
N PHE A 115 -2.37 9.02 11.98
CA PHE A 115 -3.63 8.37 11.65
C PHE A 115 -4.06 8.66 10.21
N THR A 116 -4.04 9.92 9.79
CA THR A 116 -4.46 10.34 8.44
C THR A 116 -3.70 9.56 7.37
N ILE A 117 -2.37 9.51 7.49
CA ILE A 117 -1.47 8.92 6.49
C ILE A 117 -1.39 7.39 6.64
N HIS A 118 -1.08 6.86 7.81
CA HIS A 118 -0.79 5.41 7.93
C HIS A 118 -2.02 4.53 7.75
N VAL A 119 -3.22 5.02 8.09
CA VAL A 119 -4.46 4.25 7.91
C VAL A 119 -4.86 4.15 6.44
N SER A 120 -4.47 5.12 5.59
CA SER A 120 -4.75 5.07 4.16
C SER A 120 -3.78 4.16 3.40
N GLN A 121 -2.59 3.89 3.96
CA GLN A 121 -1.55 3.13 3.29
C GLN A 121 -1.87 1.63 3.18
N LYS A 122 -1.56 1.09 2.00
CA LYS A 122 -1.67 -0.34 1.69
C LYS A 122 -0.28 -0.88 1.33
N THR A 123 -0.03 -2.14 1.68
CA THR A 123 1.26 -2.79 1.46
C THR A 123 1.24 -3.59 0.17
N LEU A 124 1.88 -3.08 -0.89
CA LEU A 124 1.92 -3.72 -2.21
C LEU A 124 2.43 -5.16 -2.15
N THR A 125 3.43 -5.45 -1.32
CA THR A 125 3.99 -6.80 -1.15
C THR A 125 2.94 -7.82 -0.71
N VAL A 126 2.03 -7.44 0.19
CA VAL A 126 0.94 -8.33 0.64
C VAL A 126 -0.04 -8.57 -0.51
N SER A 127 -0.42 -7.52 -1.24
CA SER A 127 -1.27 -7.64 -2.43
C SER A 127 -0.63 -8.52 -3.51
N TYR A 128 0.69 -8.41 -3.71
CA TYR A 128 1.43 -9.26 -4.63
C TYR A 128 1.43 -10.72 -4.21
N LEU A 129 1.68 -11.04 -2.93
CA LEU A 129 1.67 -12.43 -2.45
C LEU A 129 0.31 -13.09 -2.66
N VAL A 130 -0.77 -12.36 -2.35
CA VAL A 130 -2.14 -12.81 -2.61
C VAL A 130 -2.37 -13.01 -4.11
N TRP A 131 -1.98 -12.05 -4.93
CA TRP A 131 -2.15 -12.15 -6.38
C TRP A 131 -1.35 -13.31 -6.97
N ALA A 132 -0.06 -13.41 -6.67
CA ALA A 132 0.84 -14.42 -7.21
C ALA A 132 0.40 -15.84 -6.80
N GLY A 133 -0.07 -16.02 -5.57
CA GLY A 133 -0.50 -17.32 -5.06
C GLY A 133 -1.88 -17.77 -5.55
N TYR A 134 -2.79 -16.83 -5.85
CA TYR A 134 -4.22 -17.17 -5.99
C TYR A 134 -4.89 -16.60 -7.25
N PHE A 135 -4.38 -15.52 -7.83
CA PHE A 135 -5.05 -14.80 -8.92
C PHE A 135 -4.22 -14.71 -10.20
N ALA A 136 -2.90 -14.84 -10.17
CA ALA A 136 -2.03 -14.51 -11.30
C ALA A 136 -2.36 -15.30 -12.58
N VAL A 137 -2.75 -16.57 -12.46
CA VAL A 137 -3.09 -17.44 -13.61
C VAL A 137 -4.43 -17.05 -14.24
N ALA A 138 -5.49 -16.92 -13.43
CA ALA A 138 -6.84 -16.66 -13.92
C ALA A 138 -7.11 -15.16 -14.18
N TYR A 139 -6.49 -14.30 -13.38
CA TYR A 139 -6.71 -12.86 -13.35
C TYR A 139 -5.38 -12.09 -13.30
N PRO A 140 -4.52 -12.19 -14.32
CA PRO A 140 -3.21 -11.52 -14.35
C PRO A 140 -3.30 -9.99 -14.16
N LEU A 141 -4.36 -9.35 -14.67
CA LEU A 141 -4.59 -7.90 -14.50
C LEU A 141 -5.02 -7.47 -13.09
N ALA A 142 -5.36 -8.39 -12.19
CA ALA A 142 -5.93 -8.04 -10.88
C ALA A 142 -4.96 -7.27 -9.96
N LEU A 143 -3.65 -7.31 -10.23
CA LEU A 143 -2.66 -6.56 -9.44
C LEU A 143 -2.47 -5.11 -9.91
N ILE A 144 -2.91 -4.75 -11.12
CA ILE A 144 -2.74 -3.40 -11.68
C ILE A 144 -3.34 -2.30 -10.79
N PRO A 145 -4.56 -2.44 -10.25
CA PRO A 145 -5.11 -1.45 -9.33
C PRO A 145 -4.27 -1.28 -8.06
N ALA A 146 -3.71 -2.36 -7.52
CA ALA A 146 -2.87 -2.29 -6.31
C ALA A 146 -1.53 -1.58 -6.59
N ILE A 147 -0.94 -1.78 -7.77
CA ILE A 147 0.26 -1.04 -8.22
C ILE A 147 -0.07 0.44 -8.37
N ALA A 148 -1.17 0.77 -9.04
CA ALA A 148 -1.62 2.15 -9.20
C ALA A 148 -1.85 2.82 -7.84
N TYR A 149 -2.55 2.16 -6.91
CA TYR A 149 -2.74 2.66 -5.54
C TYR A 149 -1.42 2.87 -4.81
N HIS A 150 -0.47 1.94 -4.92
CA HIS A 150 0.83 2.05 -4.28
C HIS A 150 1.64 3.26 -4.78
N LEU A 151 1.62 3.52 -6.09
CA LEU A 151 2.28 4.69 -6.66
C LEU A 151 1.59 5.98 -6.22
N THR A 152 0.25 6.00 -6.25
CA THR A 152 -0.58 7.11 -5.80
C THR A 152 -0.27 7.48 -4.36
N GLN A 153 -0.35 6.53 -3.41
CA GLN A 153 -0.14 6.81 -1.99
C GLN A 153 1.27 7.34 -1.72
N MET A 154 2.30 6.78 -2.38
CA MET A 154 3.69 7.21 -2.17
C MET A 154 3.89 8.69 -2.52
N ILE A 155 3.30 9.13 -3.64
CA ILE A 155 3.38 10.52 -4.10
C ILE A 155 2.51 11.41 -3.21
N MET A 156 1.25 11.04 -3.01
CA MET A 156 0.27 11.85 -2.29
C MET A 156 0.62 12.02 -0.81
N ASP A 157 1.02 10.94 -0.13
CA ASP A 157 1.39 10.98 1.29
C ASP A 157 2.62 11.88 1.52
N THR A 158 3.56 11.90 0.57
CA THR A 158 4.71 12.83 0.63
C THR A 158 4.25 14.29 0.62
N VAL A 159 3.32 14.64 -0.28
CA VAL A 159 2.74 15.99 -0.36
C VAL A 159 1.95 16.33 0.90
N VAL A 160 1.15 15.39 1.42
CA VAL A 160 0.34 15.59 2.62
C VAL A 160 1.21 15.75 3.86
N ALA A 161 2.25 14.92 4.03
CA ALA A 161 3.21 15.02 5.11
C ALA A 161 3.90 16.39 5.11
N GLU A 162 4.31 16.88 3.94
CA GLU A 162 4.93 18.21 3.81
C GLU A 162 3.97 19.35 4.20
N LYS A 163 2.70 19.26 3.78
CA LYS A 163 1.68 20.24 4.22
C LYS A 163 1.50 20.25 5.73
N PHE A 164 1.47 19.09 6.37
CA PHE A 164 1.39 19.00 7.83
C PHE A 164 2.63 19.58 8.53
N ARG A 165 3.82 19.35 7.98
CA ARG A 165 5.10 19.92 8.46
C ARG A 165 5.10 21.44 8.38
N ILE A 166 4.77 22.02 7.23
CA ILE A 166 4.68 23.48 7.04
C ILE A 166 3.66 24.10 8.00
N ALA A 167 2.50 23.47 8.16
CA ALA A 167 1.50 23.93 9.11
C ALA A 167 2.00 23.87 10.56
N ALA A 168 2.99 23.02 10.88
CA ALA A 168 3.55 22.88 12.23
C ALA A 168 4.47 24.05 12.56
N GLU A 169 5.39 24.31 11.66
CA GLU A 169 6.32 25.43 11.75
C GLU A 169 5.59 26.78 11.83
N ARG A 170 4.45 26.93 11.15
CA ARG A 170 3.64 28.17 11.24
C ARG A 170 2.98 28.35 12.61
N ALA A 171 2.45 27.27 13.18
CA ALA A 171 1.80 27.33 14.49
C ALA A 171 2.82 27.65 15.60
N GLU A 172 4.02 27.07 15.52
CA GLU A 172 5.12 27.36 16.45
C GLU A 172 5.60 28.82 16.37
N LYS A 173 5.62 29.42 15.18
CA LYS A 173 6.00 30.84 15.01
C LYS A 173 4.97 31.83 15.51
N THR A 174 3.74 31.40 15.73
CA THR A 174 2.61 32.26 16.14
C THR A 174 2.26 32.07 17.62
N ALA A 175 2.84 31.07 18.28
CA ALA A 175 2.72 30.79 19.71
C ALA A 175 3.81 31.53 20.50
#